data_AF-A0A6A3AQY0-F1
#
_entry.id   AF-A0A6A3AQY0-F1
#
_cell.length_a   1.000
_cell.length_b   1.000
_cell.length_c   1.000
_cell.angle_alpha   90.00
_cell.angle_beta   90.00
_cell.angle_gamma   90.00
#
_symmetry.space_group_name_H-M   'P 1'
#
loop_
_entity.id
_entity.type
_entity.pdbx_description
1 polymer ?
#
loop_
_entity_poly.entity_id
_entity_poly.type
_entity_poly.pdbx_seq_one_letter_code
_entity_poly.pdbx_strand_id
1 'polypeptide(L)'
;MESGGETRRIVVGGGISGSLLSKSLQFNAAVTLIDPKEYLEITWANLSNMMEPSFAERSVINHRDYLTNGLIVTSVATNITDTEVLTADGRRICYDYLVIATGHMDLVPMTKTERFINIKQKIQSADSILIVGGGPTVVELAGEIATDFPDKKVRLVHKGARLLEFIGTKASDKALRWLKSRNVEVKLEQAVELSHNMQNHNRRNHQSGLPFPLCRKAFGFIMA
;
A
#
# COMPACT_ATOMS: atom_id res chain seq x y z
N MET A 1 3.54 25.40 43.99
CA MET A 1 2.55 24.31 43.93
C MET A 1 2.49 23.86 42.48
N GLU A 2 3.36 22.93 42.10
CA GLU A 2 3.36 22.34 40.76
C GLU A 2 2.20 21.35 40.70
N SER A 3 1.22 21.63 39.83
CA SER A 3 0.23 20.63 39.46
C SER A 3 1.01 19.49 38.80
N GLY A 4 1.06 18.33 39.45
CA GLY A 4 1.62 17.09 38.90
C GLY A 4 0.75 16.60 37.75
N GLY A 5 0.77 17.33 36.64
CA GLY A 5 0.07 16.99 35.42
C GLY A 5 0.71 15.75 34.83
N GLU A 6 -0.09 14.71 34.65
CA GLU A 6 0.33 13.49 33.98
C GLU A 6 0.88 13.85 32.59
N THR A 7 2.15 13.51 32.32
CA THR A 7 2.81 13.86 31.06
C THR A 7 2.05 13.23 29.88
N ARG A 8 1.53 14.08 28.98
CA ARG A 8 0.66 13.69 27.86
C ARG A 8 1.50 13.34 26.65
N ARG A 9 1.39 12.09 26.19
CA ARG A 9 2.11 11.58 25.02
C ARG A 9 1.11 11.24 23.92
N ILE A 10 1.25 11.87 22.75
CA ILE A 10 0.39 11.63 21.60
C ILE A 10 1.16 10.87 20.52
N VAL A 11 0.52 9.84 19.97
CA VAL A 11 0.97 9.13 18.77
C VAL A 11 -0.04 9.39 17.67
N VAL A 12 0.40 9.96 16.55
CA VAL A 12 -0.45 10.19 15.37
C VAL A 12 -0.14 9.14 14.32
N GLY A 13 -1.11 8.26 14.04
CA GLY A 13 -1.02 7.16 13.09
C GLY A 13 -0.95 5.79 13.77
N GLY A 14 -2.00 4.99 13.59
CA GLY A 14 -2.18 3.61 14.04
C GLY A 14 -1.59 2.57 13.09
N GLY A 15 -0.50 2.91 12.41
CA GLY A 15 0.28 1.96 11.61
C GLY A 15 1.18 1.08 12.48
N ILE A 16 1.98 0.21 11.86
CA ILE A 16 2.85 -0.75 12.57
C ILE A 16 3.68 -0.10 13.68
N SER A 17 4.36 1.01 13.38
CA SER A 17 5.20 1.72 14.34
C SER A 17 4.40 2.39 15.46
N GLY A 18 3.31 3.09 15.11
CA GLY A 18 2.51 3.81 16.11
C GLY A 18 1.73 2.88 17.03
N SER A 19 1.18 1.78 16.49
CA SER A 19 0.53 0.72 17.26
C SER A 19 1.51 0.02 18.20
N LEU A 20 2.70 -0.35 17.72
CA LEU A 20 3.72 -0.99 18.54
C LEU A 20 4.18 -0.08 19.67
N LEU A 21 4.48 1.19 19.36
CA LEU A 21 4.91 2.17 20.35
C LEU A 21 3.83 2.40 21.41
N SER A 22 2.58 2.61 20.98
CA SER A 22 1.45 2.83 21.90
C SER A 22 1.24 1.63 22.81
N LYS A 23 1.31 0.40 22.25
CA LYS A 23 1.22 -0.84 23.02
C LYS A 23 2.34 -0.97 24.05
N SER A 24 3.58 -0.63 23.69
CA SER A 24 4.74 -0.75 24.57
C SER A 24 4.74 0.28 25.70
N LEU A 25 4.21 1.49 25.46
CA LEU A 25 4.23 2.58 26.43
C LEU A 25 3.02 2.63 27.37
N GLN A 26 1.93 1.94 27.05
CA GLN A 26 0.64 2.07 27.76
C GLN A 26 0.68 1.79 29.28
N PHE A 27 1.66 1.02 29.77
CA PHE A 27 1.79 0.72 31.21
C PHE A 27 2.79 1.63 31.93
N ASN A 28 3.52 2.45 31.18
CA ASN A 28 4.56 3.33 31.70
C ASN A 28 4.20 4.81 31.53
N ALA A 29 3.17 5.11 30.75
CA ALA A 29 2.74 6.46 30.41
C ALA A 29 1.28 6.51 29.94
N ALA A 30 0.61 7.63 30.20
CA ALA A 30 -0.63 7.98 29.51
C ALA A 30 -0.34 8.27 28.03
N VAL A 31 -0.82 7.39 27.16
CA VAL A 31 -0.68 7.49 25.70
C VAL A 31 -2.04 7.72 25.07
N THR A 32 -2.10 8.70 24.16
CA THR A 32 -3.24 8.91 23.27
C THR A 32 -2.84 8.57 21.84
N LEU A 33 -3.49 7.58 21.25
CA LEU A 33 -3.35 7.21 19.84
C LEU A 33 -4.42 7.92 19.02
N ILE A 34 -4.01 8.74 18.07
CA ILE A 34 -4.89 9.39 17.08
C ILE A 34 -4.72 8.66 15.76
N ASP A 35 -5.76 8.02 15.25
CA ASP A 35 -5.77 7.40 13.93
C ASP A 35 -7.12 7.62 13.26
N PRO A 36 -7.21 7.84 11.93
CA PRO A 36 -8.50 7.86 11.25
C PRO A 36 -9.28 6.54 11.32
N LYS A 37 -8.63 5.41 11.64
CA LYS A 37 -9.26 4.09 11.70
C LYS A 37 -9.29 3.57 13.14
N GLU A 38 -10.20 2.65 13.41
CA GLU A 38 -10.27 1.96 14.72
C GLU A 38 -9.35 0.74 14.80
N TYR A 39 -8.60 0.44 13.73
CA TYR A 39 -7.84 -0.79 13.57
C TYR A 39 -6.49 -0.56 12.87
N LEU A 40 -5.51 -1.36 13.28
CA LEU A 40 -4.25 -1.55 12.60
C LEU A 40 -4.46 -2.45 11.38
N GLU A 41 -3.99 -2.01 10.21
CA GLU A 41 -3.95 -2.83 9.00
C GLU A 41 -2.59 -3.52 8.83
N ILE A 42 -2.61 -4.84 8.69
CA ILE A 42 -1.44 -5.61 8.26
C ILE A 42 -1.25 -5.39 6.76
N THR A 43 -0.46 -4.38 6.43
CA THR A 43 -0.36 -3.87 5.05
C THR A 43 0.22 -4.91 4.07
N TRP A 44 0.99 -5.87 4.57
CA TRP A 44 1.57 -6.96 3.80
C TRP A 44 0.58 -8.08 3.41
N ALA A 45 -0.59 -8.18 4.07
CA ALA A 45 -1.62 -9.15 3.69
C ALA A 45 -2.53 -8.61 2.56
N ASN A 46 -2.39 -7.33 2.20
CA ASN A 46 -3.33 -6.66 1.31
C ASN A 46 -3.37 -7.21 -0.12
N LEU A 47 -2.25 -7.73 -0.64
CA LEU A 47 -2.23 -8.31 -1.98
C LEU A 47 -2.95 -9.65 -2.02
N SER A 48 -2.73 -10.51 -1.04
CA SER A 48 -3.51 -11.75 -0.89
C SER A 48 -4.98 -11.46 -0.59
N ASN A 49 -5.30 -10.45 0.22
CA ASN A 49 -6.69 -10.01 0.45
C ASN A 49 -7.39 -9.52 -0.82
N MET A 50 -6.65 -8.96 -1.77
CA MET A 50 -7.20 -8.55 -3.08
C MET A 50 -7.67 -9.76 -3.88
N MET A 51 -6.99 -10.89 -3.77
CA MET A 51 -7.34 -12.12 -4.49
C MET A 51 -8.35 -12.97 -3.70
N GLU A 52 -8.21 -13.04 -2.39
CA GLU A 52 -9.07 -13.79 -1.46
C GLU A 52 -9.70 -12.87 -0.39
N PRO A 53 -10.89 -12.29 -0.64
CA PRO A 53 -11.51 -11.32 0.27
C PRO A 53 -11.86 -11.87 1.67
N SER A 54 -12.05 -13.18 1.81
CA SER A 54 -12.30 -13.84 3.11
C SER A 54 -11.09 -13.77 4.06
N PHE A 55 -9.92 -13.37 3.56
CA PHE A 55 -8.71 -13.16 4.36
C PHE A 55 -8.59 -11.72 4.90
N ALA A 56 -9.38 -10.78 4.37
CA ALA A 56 -9.32 -9.37 4.73
C ALA A 56 -9.72 -9.11 6.20
N GLU A 57 -10.73 -9.82 6.72
CA GLU A 57 -11.17 -9.70 8.12
C GLU A 57 -10.10 -10.17 9.11
N ARG A 58 -9.21 -11.09 8.69
CA ARG A 58 -8.08 -11.57 9.51
C ARG A 58 -6.85 -10.66 9.49
N SER A 59 -6.87 -9.63 8.64
CA SER A 59 -5.72 -8.73 8.41
C SER A 59 -5.80 -7.42 9.18
N VAL A 60 -6.84 -7.28 10.02
CA VAL A 60 -7.05 -6.10 10.87
C VAL A 60 -6.94 -6.51 12.33
N ILE A 61 -6.34 -5.63 13.15
CA ILE A 61 -6.28 -5.78 14.60
C ILE A 61 -6.88 -4.52 15.20
N ASN A 62 -7.97 -4.62 15.96
CA ASN A 62 -8.57 -3.41 16.52
C ASN A 62 -7.60 -2.75 17.50
N HIS A 63 -7.54 -1.43 17.48
CA HIS A 63 -6.69 -0.67 18.40
C HIS A 63 -7.05 -0.98 19.86
N ARG A 64 -8.33 -1.21 20.14
CA ARG A 64 -8.85 -1.59 21.47
C ARG A 64 -8.34 -2.95 21.96
N ASP A 65 -7.96 -3.87 21.06
CA ASP A 65 -7.54 -5.22 21.44
C ASP A 65 -6.12 -5.22 22.03
N TYR A 66 -5.26 -4.27 21.64
CA TYR A 66 -3.87 -4.20 22.10
C TYR A 66 -3.56 -2.99 22.96
N LEU A 67 -4.33 -1.90 22.86
CA LEU A 67 -4.18 -0.69 23.65
C LEU A 67 -5.31 -0.63 24.67
N THR A 68 -5.12 -1.35 25.78
CA THR A 68 -6.10 -1.46 26.86
C THR A 68 -5.94 -0.39 27.93
N ASN A 69 -4.73 0.18 28.06
CA ASN A 69 -4.41 1.24 29.02
C ASN A 69 -3.98 2.54 28.32
N GLY A 70 -4.78 3.01 27.37
CA GLY A 70 -4.53 4.25 26.62
C GLY A 70 -5.81 4.78 25.99
N LEU A 71 -5.75 6.03 25.53
CA LEU A 71 -6.88 6.67 24.85
C LEU A 71 -6.75 6.47 23.34
N ILE A 72 -7.84 6.09 22.68
CA ILE A 72 -7.93 6.02 21.22
C ILE A 72 -8.85 7.14 20.74
N VAL A 73 -8.34 7.96 19.82
CA VAL A 73 -9.09 9.02 19.15
C VAL A 73 -9.19 8.69 17.68
N THR A 74 -10.37 8.21 17.27
CA THR A 74 -10.67 7.87 15.88
C THR A 74 -11.00 9.13 15.08
N SER A 75 -9.98 9.82 14.57
CA SER A 75 -10.14 11.06 13.80
C SER A 75 -8.90 11.34 12.95
N VAL A 76 -9.09 12.07 11.85
CA VAL A 76 -7.98 12.55 11.01
C VAL A 76 -7.29 13.70 11.73
N ALA A 77 -5.99 13.59 11.99
CA ALA A 77 -5.18 14.73 12.41
C ALA A 77 -4.99 15.67 11.20
N THR A 78 -5.54 16.88 11.28
CA THR A 78 -5.56 17.85 10.17
C THR A 78 -4.42 18.85 10.25
N ASN A 79 -3.96 19.17 11.46
CA ASN A 79 -2.84 20.07 11.67
C ASN A 79 -2.11 19.75 12.98
N ILE A 80 -0.84 20.09 13.03
CA ILE A 80 0.02 19.92 14.20
C ILE A 80 0.70 21.26 14.45
N THR A 81 0.56 21.76 15.68
CA THR A 81 1.29 22.93 16.18
C THR A 81 2.35 22.47 17.17
N ASP A 82 3.15 23.40 17.70
CA ASP A 82 4.20 23.09 18.68
C ASP A 82 3.68 22.47 19.99
N THR A 83 2.39 22.62 20.31
CA THR A 83 1.82 22.19 21.59
C THR A 83 0.56 21.34 21.48
N GLU A 84 -0.10 21.34 20.32
CA GLU A 84 -1.38 20.65 20.14
C GLU A 84 -1.55 20.03 18.74
N VAL A 85 -2.30 18.93 18.69
CA VAL A 85 -2.81 18.31 17.47
C VAL A 85 -4.26 18.73 17.27
N LEU A 86 -4.59 19.20 16.07
CA LEU A 86 -5.95 19.50 15.64
C LEU A 86 -6.51 18.32 14.86
N THR A 87 -7.72 17.90 15.18
CA THR A 87 -8.41 16.80 14.51
C THR A 87 -9.56 17.29 13.64
N ALA A 88 -9.98 16.49 12.66
CA ALA A 88 -11.05 16.84 11.72
C ALA A 88 -12.42 17.03 12.40
N ASP A 89 -12.65 16.37 13.53
CA ASP A 89 -13.83 16.55 14.38
C ASP A 89 -13.73 17.78 15.31
N GLY A 90 -12.71 18.62 15.12
CA GLY A 90 -12.56 19.91 15.80
C GLY A 90 -11.93 19.84 17.18
N ARG A 91 -11.43 18.67 17.62
CA ARG A 91 -10.74 18.56 18.91
C ARG A 91 -9.35 19.18 18.81
N ARG A 92 -8.91 19.70 19.95
CA ARG A 92 -7.53 20.14 20.18
C ARG A 92 -6.96 19.32 21.30
N ILE A 93 -5.87 18.60 21.01
CA ILE A 93 -5.27 17.66 21.95
C ILE A 93 -3.85 18.13 22.23
N CYS A 94 -3.65 18.72 23.42
CA CYS A 94 -2.34 19.17 23.86
C CYS A 94 -1.44 17.98 24.19
N TYR A 95 -0.14 18.14 23.95
CA TYR A 95 0.87 17.13 24.25
C TYR A 95 2.12 17.75 24.85
N ASP A 96 2.86 16.94 25.61
CA ASP A 96 4.23 17.24 26.02
C ASP A 96 5.23 16.53 25.10
N TYR A 97 4.82 15.38 24.55
CA TYR A 97 5.57 14.64 23.53
C TYR A 97 4.65 14.17 22.42
N LEU A 98 5.10 14.36 21.17
CA LEU A 98 4.38 13.94 19.97
C LEU A 98 5.23 12.97 19.16
N VAL A 99 4.61 11.89 18.71
CA VAL A 99 5.19 10.96 17.74
C VAL A 99 4.34 10.95 16.48
N ILE A 100 4.98 11.19 15.33
CA ILE A 100 4.34 11.17 14.02
C ILE A 100 4.67 9.84 13.35
N ALA A 101 3.67 8.97 13.25
CA ALA A 101 3.73 7.62 12.69
C ALA A 101 2.65 7.42 11.60
N THR A 102 2.31 8.48 10.86
CA THR A 102 1.23 8.52 9.86
C THR A 102 1.46 7.62 8.63
N GLY A 103 2.69 7.11 8.45
CA GLY A 103 3.04 6.28 7.30
C GLY A 103 2.94 7.03 5.97
N HIS A 104 2.67 6.29 4.89
CA HIS A 104 2.53 6.84 3.55
C HIS A 104 1.05 7.00 3.17
N MET A 105 0.72 8.12 2.53
CA MET A 105 -0.62 8.38 1.99
C MET A 105 -0.68 7.94 0.53
N ASP A 106 -1.65 7.07 0.21
CA ASP A 106 -2.03 6.83 -1.18
C ASP A 106 -2.94 7.97 -1.67
N LEU A 107 -2.54 8.68 -2.73
CA LEU A 107 -3.27 9.82 -3.31
C LEU A 107 -4.61 9.45 -3.99
N VAL A 108 -5.11 8.22 -3.82
CA VAL A 108 -6.35 7.75 -4.46
C VAL A 108 -7.47 7.76 -3.42
N PRO A 109 -8.51 8.61 -3.58
CA PRO A 109 -9.60 8.77 -2.61
C PRO A 109 -10.63 7.65 -2.79
N MET A 110 -10.22 6.40 -2.61
CA MET A 110 -11.11 5.25 -2.49
C MET A 110 -10.74 4.54 -1.20
N THR A 111 -11.73 3.97 -0.50
CA THR A 111 -11.39 3.05 0.59
C THR A 111 -10.55 1.92 -0.01
N LYS A 112 -9.53 1.45 0.74
CA LYS A 112 -8.62 0.40 0.26
C LYS A 112 -9.39 -0.81 -0.27
N THR A 113 -10.48 -1.18 0.39
CA THR A 113 -11.38 -2.28 0.01
C THR A 113 -12.03 -2.06 -1.36
N GLU A 114 -12.63 -0.89 -1.61
CA GLU A 114 -13.20 -0.57 -2.93
C GLU A 114 -12.14 -0.55 -4.02
N ARG A 115 -10.92 -0.09 -3.70
CA ARG A 115 -9.79 -0.12 -4.61
C ARG A 115 -9.39 -1.56 -4.96
N PHE A 116 -9.32 -2.46 -3.99
CA PHE A 116 -9.00 -3.86 -4.21
C PHE A 116 -10.07 -4.57 -5.05
N ILE A 117 -11.35 -4.35 -4.76
CA ILE A 117 -12.48 -4.90 -5.55
C ILE A 117 -12.39 -4.42 -7.00
N ASN A 118 -12.16 -3.11 -7.21
CA ASN A 118 -12.06 -2.52 -8.54
C ASN A 118 -10.84 -3.08 -9.31
N ILE A 119 -9.68 -3.22 -8.66
CA ILE A 119 -8.50 -3.82 -9.29
C ILE A 119 -8.75 -5.28 -9.67
N LYS A 120 -9.37 -6.07 -8.78
CA LYS A 120 -9.74 -7.47 -9.07
C LYS A 120 -10.66 -7.57 -10.28
N GLN A 121 -11.71 -6.74 -10.34
CA GLN A 121 -12.63 -6.71 -11.49
C GLN A 121 -11.92 -6.35 -12.81
N LYS A 122 -10.98 -5.41 -12.76
CA LYS A 122 -10.14 -5.07 -13.93
C LYS A 122 -9.24 -6.23 -14.36
N ILE A 123 -8.62 -6.92 -13.40
CA ILE A 123 -7.80 -8.12 -13.68
C ILE A 123 -8.66 -9.21 -14.29
N GLN A 124 -9.86 -9.44 -13.76
CA GLN A 124 -10.80 -10.45 -14.25
C GLN A 124 -11.25 -10.16 -15.69
N SER A 125 -11.52 -8.90 -16.02
CA SER A 125 -11.99 -8.48 -17.35
C SER A 125 -10.88 -8.33 -18.40
N ALA A 126 -9.63 -8.15 -18.00
CA ALA A 126 -8.51 -8.01 -18.93
C ALA A 126 -7.99 -9.36 -19.43
N ASP A 127 -7.76 -9.48 -20.74
CA ASP A 127 -7.10 -10.65 -21.33
C ASP A 127 -5.58 -10.56 -21.21
N SER A 128 -5.06 -9.34 -21.12
CA SER A 128 -3.63 -9.05 -21.04
C SER A 128 -3.31 -8.04 -19.94
N ILE A 129 -2.26 -8.32 -19.18
CA ILE A 129 -1.89 -7.54 -18.00
C ILE A 129 -0.41 -7.21 -18.09
N LEU A 130 -0.10 -5.91 -18.09
CA LEU A 130 1.26 -5.39 -18.01
C LEU A 130 1.54 -4.86 -16.59
N ILE A 131 2.56 -5.42 -15.99
CA ILE A 131 3.05 -5.16 -14.66
C ILE A 131 4.37 -4.37 -14.78
N VAL A 132 4.47 -3.19 -14.16
CA VAL A 132 5.68 -2.35 -14.23
C VAL A 132 6.39 -2.32 -12.89
N GLY A 133 7.67 -2.70 -12.90
CA GLY A 133 8.53 -2.79 -11.72
C GLY A 133 9.00 -4.22 -11.42
N GLY A 134 10.00 -4.33 -10.56
CA GLY A 134 10.60 -5.61 -10.15
C GLY A 134 10.75 -5.72 -8.63
N GLY A 135 10.04 -4.87 -7.87
CA GLY A 135 10.04 -4.87 -6.41
C GLY A 135 9.15 -5.97 -5.82
N PRO A 136 9.18 -6.15 -4.49
CA PRO A 136 8.47 -7.23 -3.80
C PRO A 136 6.96 -7.23 -4.09
N THR A 137 6.30 -6.09 -3.89
CA THR A 137 4.87 -5.90 -4.17
C THR A 137 4.49 -6.29 -5.60
N VAL A 138 5.36 -6.00 -6.55
CA VAL A 138 5.11 -6.21 -7.97
C VAL A 138 5.28 -7.68 -8.35
N VAL A 139 6.32 -8.32 -7.81
CA VAL A 139 6.60 -9.75 -8.01
C VAL A 139 5.53 -10.61 -7.34
N GLU A 140 5.08 -10.22 -6.15
CA GLU A 140 3.97 -10.88 -5.45
C GLU A 140 2.68 -10.81 -6.26
N LEU A 141 2.30 -9.63 -6.72
CA LEU A 141 1.10 -9.46 -7.55
C LEU A 141 1.18 -10.26 -8.86
N ALA A 142 2.34 -10.29 -9.52
CA ALA A 142 2.53 -11.12 -10.71
C ALA A 142 2.32 -12.61 -10.43
N GLY A 143 2.75 -13.08 -9.26
CA GLY A 143 2.58 -14.47 -8.86
C GLY A 143 1.16 -14.83 -8.46
N GLU A 144 0.47 -13.93 -7.77
CA GLU A 144 -0.96 -14.06 -7.45
C GLU A 144 -1.79 -14.17 -8.74
N ILE A 145 -1.63 -13.24 -9.69
CA ILE A 145 -2.37 -13.27 -10.96
C ILE A 145 -2.07 -14.55 -11.76
N ALA A 146 -0.81 -14.95 -11.84
CA ALA A 146 -0.41 -16.14 -12.60
C ALA A 146 -0.88 -17.45 -11.95
N THR A 147 -1.20 -17.43 -10.65
CA THR A 147 -1.75 -18.58 -9.92
C THR A 147 -3.26 -18.66 -10.08
N ASP A 148 -3.97 -17.54 -9.90
CA ASP A 148 -5.43 -17.49 -9.92
C ASP A 148 -6.02 -17.42 -11.33
N PHE A 149 -5.27 -16.88 -12.28
CA PHE A 149 -5.69 -16.69 -13.67
C PHE A 149 -4.64 -17.25 -14.65
N PRO A 150 -4.45 -18.58 -14.68
CA PRO A 150 -3.38 -19.22 -15.46
C PRO A 150 -3.50 -18.99 -16.98
N ASP A 151 -4.70 -18.67 -17.47
CA ASP A 151 -4.96 -18.44 -18.90
C ASP A 151 -4.66 -17.00 -19.34
N LYS A 152 -4.45 -16.06 -18.42
CA LYS A 152 -4.23 -14.65 -18.75
C LYS A 152 -2.79 -14.38 -19.19
N LYS A 153 -2.63 -13.44 -20.13
CA LYS A 153 -1.30 -13.02 -20.61
C LYS A 153 -0.69 -11.98 -19.68
N VAL A 154 0.18 -12.43 -18.77
CA VAL A 154 0.87 -11.55 -17.82
C VAL A 154 2.27 -11.20 -18.32
N ARG A 155 2.58 -9.91 -18.42
CA ARG A 155 3.92 -9.40 -18.74
C ARG A 155 4.42 -8.52 -17.61
N LEU A 156 5.63 -8.74 -17.15
CA LEU A 156 6.32 -7.92 -16.15
C LEU A 156 7.51 -7.22 -16.79
N VAL A 157 7.57 -5.89 -16.69
CA VAL A 157 8.66 -5.07 -17.22
C VAL A 157 9.37 -4.38 -16.07
N HIS A 158 10.68 -4.54 -15.98
CA HIS A 158 11.52 -3.91 -14.98
C HIS A 158 12.77 -3.31 -15.61
N LYS A 159 13.11 -2.08 -15.19
CA LYS A 159 14.31 -1.37 -15.65
C LYS A 159 15.62 -1.95 -15.12
N GLY A 160 15.58 -2.66 -13.99
CA GLY A 160 16.75 -3.26 -13.36
C GLY A 160 17.15 -4.57 -14.01
N ALA A 161 18.37 -5.02 -13.68
CA ALA A 161 18.94 -6.24 -14.24
C ALA A 161 18.36 -7.52 -13.60
N ARG A 162 17.72 -7.40 -12.44
CA ARG A 162 17.13 -8.53 -11.70
C ARG A 162 15.83 -8.14 -11.01
N LEU A 163 14.98 -9.12 -10.76
CA LEU A 163 13.85 -8.93 -9.83
C LEU A 163 14.35 -8.92 -8.40
N LEU A 164 13.67 -8.22 -7.50
CA LEU A 164 13.97 -8.20 -6.06
C LEU A 164 15.45 -7.87 -5.81
N GLU A 165 15.97 -6.77 -6.38
CA GLU A 165 17.41 -6.46 -6.29
C GLU A 165 17.94 -6.34 -4.86
N PHE A 166 17.05 -6.05 -3.90
CA PHE A 166 17.33 -5.98 -2.47
C PHE A 166 17.61 -7.33 -1.78
N ILE A 167 17.33 -8.46 -2.43
CA ILE A 167 17.61 -9.80 -1.89
C ILE A 167 18.73 -10.50 -2.67
N GLY A 168 19.29 -11.56 -2.06
CA GLY A 168 20.34 -12.36 -2.66
C GLY A 168 19.96 -12.96 -4.02
N THR A 169 20.95 -13.07 -4.91
CA THR A 169 20.79 -13.53 -6.30
C THR A 169 20.04 -14.85 -6.41
N LYS A 170 20.36 -15.83 -5.54
CA LYS A 170 19.67 -17.13 -5.52
C LYS A 170 18.15 -17.02 -5.37
N ALA A 171 17.68 -16.11 -4.51
CA ALA A 171 16.25 -15.93 -4.26
C ALA A 171 15.58 -15.13 -5.40
N SER A 172 16.26 -14.11 -5.90
CA SER A 172 15.88 -13.36 -7.10
C SER A 172 15.71 -14.28 -8.33
N ASP A 173 16.69 -15.17 -8.58
CA ASP A 173 16.66 -16.13 -9.68
C ASP A 173 15.58 -17.20 -9.49
N LYS A 174 15.29 -17.57 -8.24
CA LYS A 174 14.18 -18.48 -7.92
C LYS A 174 12.84 -17.82 -8.27
N ALA A 175 12.63 -16.56 -7.88
CA ALA A 175 11.42 -15.81 -8.22
C ALA A 175 11.24 -15.68 -9.74
N LEU A 176 12.32 -15.31 -10.45
CA LEU A 176 12.30 -15.21 -11.92
C LEU A 176 11.94 -16.54 -12.60
N ARG A 177 12.57 -17.64 -12.18
CA ARG A 177 12.28 -18.98 -12.73
C ARG A 177 10.85 -19.40 -12.43
N TRP A 178 10.36 -19.15 -11.23
CA TRP A 178 9.00 -19.49 -10.85
C TRP A 178 7.97 -18.72 -11.69
N LEU A 179 8.14 -17.40 -11.85
CA LEU A 179 7.26 -16.58 -12.69
C LEU A 179 7.26 -17.08 -14.15
N LYS A 180 8.44 -17.33 -14.73
CA LYS A 180 8.55 -17.88 -16.09
C LYS A 180 7.89 -19.25 -16.23
N SER A 181 7.99 -20.11 -15.21
CA SER A 181 7.32 -21.42 -15.21
C SER A 181 5.79 -21.31 -15.17
N ARG A 182 5.26 -20.16 -14.74
CA ARG A 182 3.83 -19.82 -14.76
C ARG A 182 3.46 -18.96 -15.97
N ASN A 183 4.23 -19.04 -17.06
CA ASN A 183 3.99 -18.34 -18.31
C ASN A 183 3.95 -16.80 -18.20
N VAL A 184 4.56 -16.23 -17.16
CA VAL A 184 4.73 -14.78 -17.04
C VAL A 184 5.90 -14.33 -17.92
N GLU A 185 5.64 -13.41 -18.84
CA GLU A 185 6.66 -12.81 -19.69
C GLU A 185 7.43 -11.74 -18.91
N VAL A 186 8.63 -12.07 -18.42
CA VAL A 186 9.48 -11.11 -17.69
C VAL A 186 10.50 -10.45 -18.63
N LYS A 187 10.44 -9.12 -18.72
CA LYS A 187 11.42 -8.27 -19.40
C LYS A 187 12.21 -7.45 -18.39
N LEU A 188 13.51 -7.68 -18.35
CA LEU A 188 14.46 -6.93 -17.52
C LEU A 188 15.18 -5.91 -18.39
N GLU A 189 15.80 -4.91 -17.77
CA GLU A 189 16.51 -3.82 -18.45
C GLU A 189 15.65 -3.07 -19.48
N GLN A 190 14.33 -3.03 -19.23
CA GLN A 190 13.37 -2.34 -20.08
C GLN A 190 12.54 -1.35 -19.26
N ALA A 191 12.35 -0.16 -19.83
CA ALA A 191 11.47 0.86 -19.30
C ALA A 191 10.23 0.99 -20.18
N VAL A 192 9.10 1.35 -19.56
CA VAL A 192 7.86 1.65 -20.28
C VAL A 192 7.74 3.16 -20.39
N GLU A 193 7.71 3.67 -21.62
CA GLU A 193 7.31 5.06 -21.86
C GLU A 193 5.80 5.13 -22.01
N LEU A 194 5.17 5.93 -21.14
CA LEU A 194 3.74 6.18 -21.20
C LEU A 194 3.50 7.42 -22.07
N SER A 195 3.20 7.23 -23.35
CA SER A 195 2.76 8.33 -24.22
C SER A 195 1.34 8.78 -23.83
N HIS A 196 1.20 10.03 -23.39
CA HIS A 196 -0.10 10.67 -23.18
C HIS A 196 -0.75 10.97 -24.55
N ASN A 197 -1.51 10.02 -25.11
CA ASN A 197 -2.34 10.31 -26.26
C ASN A 197 -3.60 11.08 -25.83
N MET A 198 -3.47 12.40 -25.80
CA MET A 198 -4.59 13.31 -26.02
C MET A 198 -4.97 13.15 -27.50
N GLN A 199 -6.21 12.77 -27.78
CA GLN A 199 -6.71 12.51 -29.13
C GLN A 199 -6.31 13.66 -30.07
N ASN A 200 -5.53 13.35 -31.11
CA ASN A 200 -5.52 14.13 -32.33
C ASN A 200 -5.20 13.22 -33.52
N HIS A 201 -6.13 13.23 -34.48
CA HIS A 201 -6.04 12.53 -35.75
C HIS A 201 -4.78 12.93 -36.54
N ASN A 202 -4.25 11.95 -37.29
CA ASN A 202 -3.23 12.03 -38.33
C ASN A 202 -1.76 12.23 -37.89
N ARG A 203 -0.99 11.12 -37.92
CA ARG A 203 0.03 10.86 -38.96
C ARG A 203 0.66 9.47 -38.75
N ARG A 204 0.83 8.74 -39.86
CA ARG A 204 1.58 7.47 -39.91
C ARG A 204 3.07 7.77 -39.66
N ASN A 205 3.71 7.00 -38.78
CA ASN A 205 5.12 6.61 -38.92
C ASN A 205 5.41 5.38 -38.05
N HIS A 206 6.17 4.45 -38.64
CA HIS A 206 6.61 3.18 -38.07
C HIS A 206 7.58 3.40 -36.89
N GLN A 207 7.13 3.10 -35.67
CA GLN A 207 7.99 2.71 -34.54
C GLN A 207 7.24 1.66 -33.70
N SER A 208 7.95 0.63 -33.25
CA SER A 208 7.43 -0.54 -32.54
C SER A 208 7.07 -0.22 -31.08
N GLY A 209 6.14 0.72 -30.87
CA GLY A 209 5.49 0.95 -29.58
C GLY A 209 4.35 -0.05 -29.41
N LEU A 210 4.32 -0.76 -28.29
CA LEU A 210 3.20 -1.65 -27.95
C LEU A 210 1.99 -0.78 -27.57
N PRO A 211 0.86 -0.86 -28.29
CA PRO A 211 -0.31 -0.04 -28.01
C PRO A 211 -1.09 -0.67 -26.85
N PHE A 212 -0.95 -0.12 -25.65
CA PHE A 212 -1.81 -0.47 -24.51
C PHE A 212 -2.73 0.72 -24.17
N PRO A 213 -4.07 0.57 -24.28
CA PRO A 213 -4.99 1.59 -23.81
C PRO A 213 -4.86 1.77 -22.29
N LEU A 214 -4.82 3.03 -21.86
CA LEU A 214 -4.38 3.46 -20.54
C LEU A 214 -5.48 3.28 -19.47
N CYS A 215 -5.30 2.36 -18.52
CA CYS A 215 -6.00 2.42 -17.23
C CYS A 215 -5.06 3.01 -16.17
N ARG A 216 -5.46 4.15 -15.57
CA ARG A 216 -4.61 4.98 -14.70
C ARG A 216 -4.04 4.26 -13.48
N LYS A 217 -2.84 4.72 -13.09
CA LYS A 217 -2.02 4.35 -11.92
C LYS A 217 -2.83 4.04 -10.66
N ALA A 218 -2.92 2.75 -10.35
CA ALA A 218 -2.84 2.26 -8.99
C ALA A 218 -1.66 1.26 -8.98
N PHE A 219 -0.60 1.54 -8.22
CA PHE A 219 0.56 0.65 -8.05
C PHE A 219 1.48 0.37 -9.25
N GLY A 220 1.33 1.03 -10.41
CA GLY A 220 2.26 0.86 -11.54
C GLY A 220 1.91 -0.28 -12.50
N PHE A 221 0.62 -0.49 -12.76
CA PHE A 221 0.12 -1.52 -13.67
C PHE A 221 -0.67 -0.90 -14.83
N ILE A 222 -0.67 -1.57 -15.97
CA ILE A 222 -1.45 -1.22 -17.17
C ILE A 222 -2.21 -2.48 -17.59
N MET A 223 -3.53 -2.36 -17.76
CA MET A 223 -4.40 -3.46 -18.17
C MET A 223 -5.08 -3.10 -19.49
N ALA A 224 -5.17 -4.07 -20.41
CA ALA A 224 -5.78 -3.93 -21.72
C ALA A 224 -6.63 -5.14 -22.07
#